data_AF-A0A3B5M865-F1
#
_entry.id   AF-A0A3B5M865-F1
#
_cell.length_a   1.000
_cell.length_b   1.000
_cell.length_c   1.000
_cell.angle_alpha   90.00
_cell.angle_beta   90.00
_cell.angle_gamma   90.00
#
_symmetry.space_group_name_H-M   'P 1'
#
loop_
_entity.id
_entity.type
_entity.pdbx_description
1 polymer ?
#
loop_
_entity_poly.entity_id
_entity_poly.type
_entity_poly.pdbx_seq_one_letter_code
_entity_poly.pdbx_strand_id
1 'polypeptide(L)'
;MAAAPLYCVCRQPYDVSRFMIECDICKDWFHGSCVHVEEHHAVDIDVYHCPNCDVKHGPSLMKRRNNWHRHDYTEPDDGSKPVQAGTSVFVKQLQQRTFPRCEILIRMKGEQVTTRYLERHDFNYPIVITEMEGLGLKLPPPTFSVKDVEQYVGKESWSRFLMWPRKCPGWKTIGLMTRSSQSPSSRSTALWELRTATRTST
;
A
#
# COMPACT_ATOMS: atom_id res chain seq x y z
N MET A 1 33.52 -1.18 32.86
CA MET A 1 32.87 -1.51 31.57
C MET A 1 32.27 -0.23 31.04
N ALA A 2 32.59 0.19 29.82
CA ALA A 2 31.96 1.34 29.21
C ALA A 2 30.47 1.00 28.97
N ALA A 3 29.57 1.79 29.53
CA ALA A 3 28.14 1.61 29.29
C ALA A 3 27.84 1.84 27.81
N ALA A 4 27.02 0.96 27.22
CA ALA A 4 26.58 1.13 25.84
C ALA A 4 25.81 2.46 25.71
N PRO A 5 26.02 3.23 24.62
CA PRO A 5 25.25 4.44 24.36
C PRO A 5 23.74 4.15 24.32
N LEU A 6 22.95 5.02 24.95
CA LEU A 6 21.50 4.93 24.98
C LEU A 6 20.89 5.99 24.05
N TYR A 7 19.90 5.58 23.28
CA TYR A 7 19.25 6.41 22.28
C TYR A 7 17.75 6.53 22.57
N CYS A 8 17.09 7.41 21.82
CA CYS A 8 15.65 7.57 21.78
C CYS A 8 15.05 8.04 23.13
N VAL A 9 13.77 8.40 23.10
CA VAL A 9 13.00 8.73 24.31
C VAL A 9 12.89 7.56 25.30
N CYS A 10 13.01 6.32 24.81
CA CYS A 10 12.93 5.11 25.62
C CYS A 10 14.25 4.72 26.30
N ARG A 11 15.35 5.45 26.04
CA ARG A 11 16.68 5.23 26.65
C ARG A 11 17.14 3.77 26.55
N GLN A 12 17.00 3.19 25.36
CA GLN A 12 17.44 1.82 25.07
C GLN A 12 18.71 1.85 24.20
N PRO A 13 19.57 0.82 24.29
CA PRO A 13 20.71 0.70 23.39
C PRO A 13 20.25 0.48 21.95
N TYR A 14 21.17 0.66 21.00
CA TYR A 14 20.91 0.41 19.59
C TYR A 14 20.54 -1.05 19.32
N ASP A 15 19.54 -1.27 18.47
CA ASP A 15 19.06 -2.58 18.02
C ASP A 15 18.90 -2.58 16.50
N VAL A 16 19.71 -3.41 15.81
CA VAL A 16 19.74 -3.54 14.35
C VAL A 16 18.40 -4.00 13.75
N SER A 17 17.54 -4.65 14.54
CA SER A 17 16.25 -5.15 14.06
C SER A 17 15.16 -4.07 14.03
N ARG A 18 15.42 -2.91 14.66
CA ARG A 18 14.44 -1.84 14.81
C ARG A 18 14.80 -0.65 13.92
N PHE A 19 13.84 -0.23 13.11
CA PHE A 19 13.98 0.99 12.31
C PHE A 19 14.18 2.23 13.22
N MET A 20 15.20 3.03 12.92
CA MET A 20 15.50 4.29 13.60
C MET A 20 15.68 5.44 12.60
N ILE A 21 15.38 6.66 13.05
CA ILE A 21 15.54 7.91 12.29
C ILE A 21 16.28 8.95 13.15
N GLU A 22 17.18 9.71 12.54
CA GLU A 22 17.99 10.74 13.21
C GLU A 22 17.29 12.10 13.17
N CYS A 23 17.26 12.81 14.30
CA CYS A 23 16.73 14.19 14.35
C CYS A 23 17.78 15.20 13.91
N ASP A 24 17.43 16.06 12.94
CA ASP A 24 18.32 17.08 12.38
C ASP A 24 18.74 18.17 13.37
N ILE A 25 17.96 18.39 14.42
CA ILE A 25 18.23 19.41 15.44
C ILE A 25 19.12 18.88 16.55
N CYS A 26 18.69 17.81 17.25
CA CYS A 26 19.39 17.32 18.44
C CYS A 26 20.41 16.21 18.15
N LYS A 27 20.47 15.72 16.91
CA LYS A 27 21.38 14.65 16.45
C LYS A 27 21.27 13.34 17.24
N ASP A 28 20.14 13.13 17.91
CA ASP A 28 19.79 11.88 18.59
C ASP A 28 18.96 10.98 17.65
N TRP A 29 18.98 9.68 17.90
CA TRP A 29 18.32 8.65 17.11
C TRP A 29 17.06 8.13 17.79
N PHE A 30 15.98 7.98 17.02
CA PHE A 30 14.67 7.61 17.54
C PHE A 30 14.14 6.37 16.85
N HIS A 31 13.66 5.40 17.62
CA HIS A 31 12.93 4.26 17.06
C HIS A 31 11.64 4.76 16.40
N GLY A 32 11.39 4.39 15.15
CA GLY A 32 10.18 4.80 14.44
C GLY A 32 8.89 4.47 15.20
N SER A 33 8.86 3.32 15.89
CA SER A 33 7.75 2.92 16.76
C SER A 33 7.52 3.85 17.96
N CYS A 34 8.58 4.46 18.50
CA CYS A 34 8.51 5.35 19.67
C CYS A 34 8.07 6.77 19.29
N VAL A 35 8.24 7.17 18.04
CA VAL A 35 7.92 8.52 17.52
C VAL A 35 6.86 8.50 16.42
N HIS A 36 6.18 7.37 16.24
CA HIS A 36 5.13 7.14 15.23
C HIS A 36 5.56 7.44 13.79
N VAL A 37 6.84 7.19 13.47
CA VAL A 37 7.37 7.24 12.11
C VAL A 37 7.53 5.82 11.59
N GLU A 38 6.74 5.47 10.59
CA GLU A 38 6.87 4.19 9.92
C GLU A 38 8.06 4.22 8.96
N GLU A 39 8.75 3.09 8.80
CA GLU A 39 9.93 2.93 7.93
C GLU A 39 9.69 3.49 6.51
N HIS A 40 8.48 3.26 5.98
CA HIS A 40 8.13 3.71 4.63
C HIS A 40 7.78 5.20 4.54
N HIS A 41 7.43 5.86 5.64
CA HIS A 41 7.23 7.32 5.67
C HIS A 41 8.56 8.06 5.72
N ALA A 42 9.62 7.41 6.24
CA ALA A 42 10.93 8.03 6.37
C ALA A 42 11.51 8.47 5.02
N VAL A 43 11.21 7.75 3.93
CA VAL A 43 11.65 8.13 2.57
C VAL A 43 11.07 9.48 2.12
N ASP A 44 9.94 9.89 2.70
CA ASP A 44 9.24 11.12 2.37
C ASP A 44 9.64 12.31 3.25
N ILE A 45 10.35 12.06 4.35
CA ILE A 45 10.86 13.10 5.23
C ILE A 45 12.18 13.62 4.64
N ASP A 46 12.26 14.94 4.48
CA ASP A 46 13.47 15.63 4.03
C ASP A 46 14.34 16.02 5.23
N VAL A 47 13.72 16.60 6.26
CA VAL A 47 14.36 16.98 7.53
C VAL A 47 13.49 16.47 8.67
N TYR A 48 14.05 15.61 9.53
CA TYR A 48 13.31 15.02 10.64
C TYR A 48 13.53 15.81 11.93
N HIS A 49 12.42 16.24 12.55
CA HIS A 49 12.41 16.83 13.89
C HIS A 49 11.72 15.88 14.86
N CYS A 50 12.41 15.50 15.93
CA CYS A 50 11.82 14.68 16.99
C CYS A 50 10.74 15.48 17.77
N PRO A 51 9.85 14.81 18.54
CA PRO A 51 8.74 15.48 19.23
C PRO A 51 9.16 16.64 20.14
N ASN A 52 10.34 16.58 20.74
CA ASN A 52 10.86 17.65 21.60
C ASN A 52 11.41 18.83 20.80
N CYS A 53 11.99 18.57 19.63
CA CYS A 53 12.54 19.59 18.74
C CYS A 53 11.44 20.26 17.91
N ASP A 54 10.39 19.51 17.55
CA ASP A 54 9.24 20.00 16.80
C ASP A 54 8.64 21.26 17.44
N VAL A 55 8.41 21.22 18.76
CA VAL A 55 7.85 22.33 19.53
C VAL A 55 8.65 23.63 19.40
N LYS A 56 9.97 23.55 19.19
CA LYS A 56 10.87 24.72 19.17
C LYS A 56 11.30 25.13 17.76
N HIS A 57 11.42 24.18 16.85
CA HIS A 57 11.98 24.37 15.52
C HIS A 57 10.96 24.16 14.40
N GLY A 58 9.70 23.88 14.77
CA GLY A 58 8.62 23.53 13.85
C GLY A 58 8.63 22.06 13.45
N PRO A 59 7.62 21.61 12.69
CA PRO A 59 7.48 20.21 12.32
C PRO A 59 8.58 19.74 11.38
N SER A 60 8.67 18.41 11.20
CA SER A 60 9.52 17.81 10.18
C SER A 60 9.18 18.33 8.78
N LEU A 61 10.18 18.56 7.94
CA LEU A 61 10.00 19.00 6.56
C LEU A 61 9.86 17.77 5.66
N MET A 62 8.84 17.78 4.81
CA MET A 62 8.59 16.70 3.86
C MET A 62 9.17 17.04 2.50
N LYS A 63 9.65 16.03 1.77
CA LYS A 63 10.14 16.18 0.40
C LYS A 63 9.05 16.77 -0.48
N ARG A 64 9.43 17.75 -1.30
CA ARG A 64 8.52 18.36 -2.27
C ARG A 64 8.32 17.41 -3.45
N ARG A 65 7.05 17.17 -3.79
CA ARG A 65 6.69 16.48 -5.03
C ARG A 65 6.86 17.42 -6.22
N ASN A 66 7.73 17.02 -7.14
CA ASN A 66 8.01 17.72 -8.39
C ASN A 66 7.37 17.03 -9.59
N ASN A 67 7.13 15.72 -9.53
CA ASN A 67 6.52 14.98 -10.63
C ASN A 67 5.49 13.91 -10.16
N TRP A 68 4.73 13.40 -11.13
CA TRP A 68 3.68 12.38 -10.93
C TRP A 68 3.87 11.10 -11.75
N HIS A 69 4.96 11.04 -12.52
CA HIS A 69 5.22 9.97 -13.49
C HIS A 69 6.46 9.14 -13.15
N ARG A 70 7.18 9.48 -12.08
CA ARG A 70 8.37 8.78 -11.57
C ARG A 70 8.14 8.23 -10.17
N HIS A 71 8.92 7.21 -9.80
CA HIS A 71 8.95 6.67 -8.43
C HIS A 71 9.69 7.60 -7.48
N ASP A 72 10.82 8.16 -7.94
CA ASP A 72 11.40 9.32 -7.29
C ASP A 72 10.62 10.56 -7.74
N TYR A 73 9.70 10.96 -6.89
CA TYR A 73 8.81 12.09 -7.15
C TYR A 73 9.50 13.45 -6.97
N THR A 74 10.77 13.48 -6.54
CA THR A 74 11.57 14.70 -6.41
C THR A 74 12.34 15.02 -7.69
N GLU A 75 12.46 14.06 -8.62
CA GLU A 75 13.07 14.30 -9.94
C GLU A 75 12.36 15.45 -10.69
N PRO A 76 13.09 16.25 -11.48
CA PRO A 76 12.50 17.28 -12.33
C PRO A 76 11.44 16.71 -13.29
N ASP A 77 10.36 17.47 -13.51
CA ASP A 77 9.33 17.16 -14.52
C ASP A 77 9.66 17.86 -15.85
N ASP A 78 10.82 17.51 -16.42
CA ASP A 78 11.38 18.12 -17.65
C ASP A 78 11.04 17.33 -18.92
N GLY A 79 10.28 16.23 -18.80
CA GLY A 79 9.92 15.34 -19.90
C GLY A 79 11.04 14.43 -20.40
N SER A 80 12.23 14.44 -19.78
CA SER A 80 13.37 13.62 -20.19
C SER A 80 13.17 12.12 -19.88
N LYS A 81 12.43 11.82 -18.81
CA LYS A 81 12.28 10.46 -18.27
C LYS A 81 10.89 9.88 -18.57
N PRO A 82 10.81 8.58 -18.91
CA PRO A 82 9.54 7.94 -19.21
C PRO A 82 8.68 7.73 -17.96
N VAL A 83 7.38 7.57 -18.18
CA VAL A 83 6.41 7.20 -17.15
C VAL A 83 6.72 5.80 -16.59
N GLN A 84 6.78 5.66 -15.27
CA GLN A 84 7.02 4.39 -14.60
C GLN A 84 5.72 3.71 -14.16
N ALA A 85 5.69 2.38 -14.20
CA ALA A 85 4.53 1.58 -13.80
C ALA A 85 4.12 1.84 -12.34
N GLY A 86 2.82 1.86 -12.08
CA GLY A 86 2.24 2.12 -10.76
C GLY A 86 2.18 3.59 -10.33
N THR A 87 2.72 4.52 -11.13
CA THR A 87 2.58 5.97 -10.87
C THR A 87 1.18 6.46 -11.21
N SER A 88 0.77 7.63 -10.70
CA SER A 88 -0.59 8.14 -10.94
C SER A 88 -0.81 8.46 -12.43
N VAL A 89 0.22 8.93 -13.13
CA VAL A 89 0.18 9.13 -14.60
C VAL A 89 0.05 7.79 -15.31
N PHE A 90 0.82 6.77 -14.92
CA PHE A 90 0.69 5.42 -15.50
C PHE A 90 -0.72 4.86 -15.32
N VAL A 91 -1.30 4.98 -14.12
CA VAL A 91 -2.65 4.46 -13.84
C VAL A 91 -3.71 5.18 -14.68
N LYS A 92 -3.62 6.51 -14.81
CA LYS A 92 -4.53 7.27 -15.68
C LYS A 92 -4.41 6.83 -17.15
N GLN A 93 -3.19 6.69 -17.65
CA GLN A 93 -2.94 6.20 -19.01
C GLN A 93 -3.47 4.78 -19.18
N LEU A 94 -3.25 3.90 -18.18
CA LEU A 94 -3.72 2.52 -18.21
C LEU A 94 -5.24 2.43 -18.26
N GLN A 95 -5.95 3.27 -17.50
CA GLN A 95 -7.42 3.35 -17.52
C GLN A 95 -8.00 3.81 -18.86
N GLN A 96 -7.24 4.60 -19.63
CA GLN A 96 -7.64 5.11 -20.93
C GLN A 96 -7.28 4.18 -22.09
N ARG A 97 -6.46 3.14 -21.84
CA ARG A 97 -6.08 2.18 -22.89
C ARG A 97 -7.27 1.31 -23.26
N THR A 98 -7.43 1.09 -24.56
CA THR A 98 -8.31 0.05 -25.08
C THR A 98 -7.55 -1.26 -25.10
N PHE A 99 -8.15 -2.28 -24.51
CA PHE A 99 -7.66 -3.65 -24.58
C PHE A 99 -8.61 -4.44 -25.50
N PRO A 100 -8.08 -5.31 -26.37
CA PRO A 100 -8.94 -6.21 -27.13
C PRO A 100 -9.79 -7.00 -26.14
N ARG A 101 -11.06 -7.24 -26.52
CA ARG A 101 -11.92 -8.10 -25.71
C ARG A 101 -11.23 -9.45 -25.57
N CYS A 102 -11.21 -9.97 -24.35
CA CYS A 102 -10.58 -11.24 -24.05
C CYS A 102 -11.46 -12.36 -24.62
N GLU A 103 -11.24 -12.71 -25.88
CA GLU A 103 -11.95 -13.80 -26.60
C GLU A 103 -11.56 -15.20 -26.07
N ILE A 104 -10.55 -15.27 -25.20
CA ILE A 104 -10.01 -16.50 -24.62
C ILE A 104 -10.64 -16.87 -23.26
N LEU A 105 -11.66 -16.14 -22.78
CA LEU A 105 -12.30 -16.45 -21.50
C LEU A 105 -13.42 -17.48 -21.66
N ILE A 106 -13.31 -18.59 -20.92
CA ILE A 106 -14.38 -19.60 -20.86
C ILE A 106 -15.32 -19.21 -19.71
N ARG A 107 -16.62 -19.08 -19.99
CA ARG A 107 -17.64 -18.75 -18.99
C ARG A 107 -18.48 -19.96 -18.64
N MET A 108 -18.62 -20.27 -17.35
CA MET A 108 -19.43 -21.39 -16.87
C MET A 108 -19.95 -21.17 -15.45
N LYS A 109 -20.98 -21.94 -15.07
CA LYS A 109 -21.50 -21.99 -13.69
C LYS A 109 -20.57 -22.80 -12.80
N GLY A 110 -20.57 -22.52 -11.49
CA GLY A 110 -19.71 -23.23 -10.53
C GLY A 110 -19.88 -24.76 -10.56
N GLU A 111 -21.12 -25.25 -10.63
CA GLU A 111 -21.45 -26.68 -10.75
C GLU A 111 -20.83 -27.37 -11.98
N GLN A 112 -20.52 -26.61 -13.04
CA GLN A 112 -19.92 -27.15 -14.27
C GLN A 112 -18.39 -27.27 -14.14
N VAL A 113 -17.76 -26.52 -13.24
CA VAL A 113 -16.32 -26.54 -12.97
C VAL A 113 -15.98 -27.77 -12.13
N THR A 114 -15.93 -28.94 -12.76
CA THR A 114 -15.62 -30.22 -12.10
C THR A 114 -14.27 -30.76 -12.57
N THR A 115 -13.63 -31.61 -11.75
CA THR A 115 -12.39 -32.31 -12.16
C THR A 115 -12.58 -33.04 -13.48
N ARG A 116 -13.72 -33.73 -13.64
CA ARG A 116 -14.07 -34.44 -14.88
C ARG A 116 -14.19 -33.52 -16.09
N TYR A 117 -14.66 -32.30 -15.91
CA TYR A 117 -14.71 -31.31 -16.99
C TYR A 117 -13.29 -30.88 -17.38
N LEU A 118 -12.44 -30.55 -16.41
CA LEU A 118 -11.06 -30.09 -16.65
C LEU A 118 -10.18 -31.18 -17.27
N GLU A 119 -10.33 -32.45 -16.84
CA GLU A 119 -9.64 -33.60 -17.44
C GLU A 119 -10.04 -33.83 -18.91
N ARG A 120 -11.26 -33.43 -19.29
CA ARG A 120 -11.76 -33.57 -20.66
C ARG A 120 -11.43 -32.39 -21.57
N HIS A 121 -11.34 -31.18 -21.01
CA HIS A 121 -11.28 -29.95 -21.78
C HIS A 121 -9.98 -29.15 -21.60
N ASP A 122 -8.99 -29.71 -20.91
CA ASP A 122 -7.76 -29.03 -20.49
C ASP A 122 -8.02 -27.73 -19.70
N PHE A 123 -7.01 -27.21 -19.02
CA PHE A 123 -7.13 -25.96 -18.26
C PHE A 123 -6.15 -24.90 -18.78
N ASN A 124 -6.23 -24.65 -20.09
CA ASN A 124 -5.31 -23.77 -20.80
C ASN A 124 -5.77 -22.31 -20.87
N TYR A 125 -7.03 -22.05 -20.54
CA TYR A 125 -7.65 -20.73 -20.63
C TYR A 125 -8.29 -20.31 -19.31
N PRO A 126 -8.29 -19.00 -18.96
CA PRO A 126 -8.92 -18.55 -17.74
C PRO A 126 -10.44 -18.80 -17.77
N ILE A 127 -10.95 -19.42 -16.70
CA ILE A 127 -12.38 -19.67 -16.52
C ILE A 127 -12.98 -18.57 -15.65
N VAL A 128 -14.04 -17.93 -16.15
CA VAL A 128 -14.86 -16.96 -15.41
C VAL A 128 -16.11 -17.67 -14.91
N ILE A 129 -16.23 -17.74 -13.59
CA ILE A 129 -17.35 -18.38 -12.91
C ILE A 129 -18.46 -17.33 -12.74
N THR A 130 -19.64 -17.61 -13.31
CA THR A 130 -20.77 -16.68 -13.26
C THR A 130 -21.64 -16.85 -12.01
N GLU A 131 -21.63 -18.05 -11.43
CA GLU A 131 -22.47 -18.48 -10.29
C GLU A 131 -21.59 -19.33 -9.36
N MET A 132 -21.57 -19.04 -8.06
CA MET A 132 -20.66 -19.69 -7.11
C MET A 132 -21.22 -21.02 -6.59
N GLU A 133 -22.50 -21.25 -6.81
CA GLU A 133 -23.23 -22.48 -6.50
C GLU A 133 -22.51 -23.69 -7.13
N GLY A 134 -22.37 -24.75 -6.34
CA GLY A 134 -21.68 -25.98 -6.75
C GLY A 134 -20.15 -25.92 -6.80
N LEU A 135 -19.52 -24.74 -6.68
CA LEU A 135 -18.06 -24.62 -6.68
C LEU A 135 -17.41 -25.11 -5.37
N GLY A 136 -18.19 -25.17 -4.28
CA GLY A 136 -17.69 -25.51 -2.94
C GLY A 136 -16.88 -24.39 -2.27
N LEU A 137 -16.79 -23.21 -2.89
CA LEU A 137 -16.12 -22.04 -2.34
C LEU A 137 -16.98 -21.39 -1.25
N LYS A 138 -16.49 -21.43 0.00
CA LYS A 138 -17.16 -20.78 1.14
C LYS A 138 -16.57 -19.40 1.36
N LEU A 139 -17.36 -18.37 1.05
CA LEU A 139 -16.98 -16.98 1.28
C LEU A 139 -17.75 -16.40 2.48
N PRO A 140 -17.16 -15.40 3.16
CA PRO A 140 -17.92 -14.64 4.15
C PRO A 140 -19.06 -13.86 3.46
N PRO A 141 -20.07 -13.40 4.23
CA PRO A 141 -21.18 -12.62 3.68
C PRO A 141 -20.72 -11.39 2.90
N PRO A 142 -21.50 -10.88 1.92
CA PRO A 142 -21.13 -9.68 1.16
C PRO A 142 -20.96 -8.40 2.00
N THR A 143 -21.47 -8.41 3.23
CA THR A 143 -21.30 -7.33 4.22
C THR A 143 -19.95 -7.39 4.94
N PHE A 144 -19.18 -8.46 4.76
CA PHE A 144 -17.88 -8.64 5.38
C PHE A 144 -16.88 -7.61 4.85
N SER A 145 -16.28 -6.87 5.77
CA SER A 145 -15.48 -5.68 5.50
C SER A 145 -14.02 -5.88 5.87
N VAL A 146 -13.20 -4.90 5.49
CA VAL A 146 -11.78 -4.84 5.87
C VAL A 146 -11.59 -4.82 7.41
N LYS A 147 -12.56 -4.26 8.15
CA LYS A 147 -12.52 -4.25 9.62
C LYS A 147 -12.67 -5.65 10.21
N ASP A 148 -13.53 -6.45 9.59
CA ASP A 148 -13.72 -7.84 10.01
C ASP A 148 -12.44 -8.64 9.76
N VAL A 149 -11.77 -8.43 8.61
CA VAL A 149 -10.46 -9.06 8.36
C VAL A 149 -9.44 -8.72 9.44
N GLU A 150 -9.31 -7.43 9.81
CA GLU A 150 -8.41 -6.99 10.88
C GLU A 150 -8.74 -7.68 12.22
N GLN A 151 -10.02 -7.85 12.54
CA GLN A 151 -10.47 -8.51 13.76
C GLN A 151 -10.14 -10.01 13.77
N TYR A 152 -10.30 -10.71 12.63
CA TYR A 152 -10.04 -12.15 12.53
C TYR A 152 -8.54 -12.48 12.44
N VAL A 153 -7.77 -11.70 11.69
CA VAL A 153 -6.34 -11.95 11.42
C VAL A 153 -5.45 -11.37 12.53
N GLY A 154 -5.95 -10.37 13.25
CA GLY A 154 -5.19 -9.62 14.25
C GLY A 154 -4.38 -8.48 13.63
N LYS A 155 -4.28 -7.36 14.37
CA LYS A 155 -3.70 -6.09 13.92
C LYS A 155 -2.25 -6.18 13.45
N GLU A 156 -1.44 -6.99 14.13
CA GLU A 156 -0.02 -7.19 13.83
C GLU A 156 0.17 -7.85 12.46
N SER A 157 -0.55 -8.94 12.20
CA SER A 157 -0.51 -9.67 10.93
C SER A 157 -1.14 -8.87 9.79
N TRP A 158 -2.22 -8.14 10.06
CA TRP A 158 -2.88 -7.26 9.10
C TRP A 158 -1.99 -6.10 8.64
N SER A 159 -1.29 -5.46 9.57
CA SER A 159 -0.35 -4.37 9.28
C SER A 159 0.77 -4.85 8.35
N ARG A 160 1.30 -6.06 8.58
CA ARG A 160 2.31 -6.67 7.70
C ARG A 160 1.78 -6.97 6.29
N PHE A 161 0.52 -7.37 6.15
CA PHE A 161 -0.12 -7.62 4.85
C PHE A 161 -0.30 -6.33 4.03
N LEU A 162 -0.78 -5.25 4.65
CA LEU A 162 -0.89 -3.94 4.01
C LEU A 162 0.48 -3.34 3.63
N MET A 163 1.54 -3.70 4.36
CA MET A 163 2.91 -3.26 4.07
C MET A 163 3.63 -4.09 3.00
N TRP A 164 3.13 -5.29 2.64
CA TRP A 164 3.76 -6.19 1.66
C TRP A 164 4.01 -5.55 0.28
N PRO A 165 3.08 -4.78 -0.31
CA PRO A 165 3.31 -4.11 -1.59
C PRO A 165 4.36 -2.99 -1.53
N ARG A 166 4.75 -2.53 -0.33
CA ARG A 166 5.68 -1.41 -0.13
C ARG A 166 7.10 -1.84 0.25
N LYS A 167 7.28 -3.08 0.76
CA LYS A 167 8.60 -3.65 1.14
C LYS A 167 9.39 -4.29 -0.02
N CYS A 168 8.79 -4.46 -1.20
CA CYS A 168 9.47 -4.97 -2.40
C CYS A 168 9.76 -3.82 -3.39
N PRO A 169 11.02 -3.42 -3.63
CA PRO A 169 11.34 -2.32 -4.55
C PRO A 169 10.92 -2.57 -6.01
N GLY A 170 10.65 -3.82 -6.39
CA GLY A 170 10.33 -4.21 -7.78
C GLY A 170 8.91 -4.75 -8.03
N TRP A 171 8.09 -4.95 -6.99
CA TRP A 171 6.73 -5.47 -7.13
C TRP A 171 5.77 -4.55 -6.36
N LYS A 172 5.37 -3.44 -7.00
CA LYS A 172 4.33 -2.55 -6.48
C LYS A 172 3.07 -2.77 -7.33
N THR A 173 2.19 -3.63 -6.83
CA THR A 173 0.93 -4.03 -7.45
C THR A 173 0.06 -2.81 -7.81
N ILE A 174 -0.75 -2.92 -8.86
CA ILE A 174 -1.75 -1.95 -9.35
C ILE A 174 -2.90 -1.66 -8.34
N GLY A 175 -2.72 -1.96 -7.06
CA GLY A 175 -3.68 -1.67 -5.99
C GLY A 175 -3.21 -0.49 -5.13
N LEU A 176 -3.70 0.71 -5.42
CA LEU A 176 -3.58 1.88 -4.55
C LEU A 176 -4.37 1.63 -3.25
N MET A 177 -3.69 1.18 -2.19
CA MET A 177 -4.08 1.49 -0.82
C MET A 177 -3.07 2.49 -0.26
N THR A 178 -3.26 3.76 -0.63
CA THR A 178 -2.59 4.89 0.01
C THR A 178 -3.51 5.44 1.08
N ARG A 179 -3.08 5.41 2.35
CA ARG A 179 -3.63 6.29 3.38
C ARG A 179 -3.39 7.73 2.91
N SER A 180 -4.43 8.42 2.45
CA SER A 180 -4.33 9.84 2.10
C SER A 180 -4.18 10.62 3.40
N SER A 181 -2.96 11.00 3.77
CA SER A 181 -2.73 12.06 4.74
C SER A 181 -3.01 13.40 4.05
N GLN A 182 -4.28 13.82 4.03
CA GLN A 182 -4.60 15.24 3.84
C GLN A 182 -4.65 15.91 5.22
N SER A 183 -4.09 17.12 5.25
CA SER A 183 -3.87 17.99 6.41
C SER A 183 -5.13 18.27 7.27
N PRO A 184 -4.96 18.67 8.54
CA PRO A 184 -5.99 18.60 9.59
C PRO A 184 -6.93 19.82 9.64
N SER A 185 -7.57 20.20 8.53
CA SER A 185 -8.45 21.39 8.52
C SER A 185 -9.92 21.16 8.20
N SER A 186 -10.39 19.92 8.10
CA SER A 186 -11.83 19.66 8.10
C SER A 186 -12.14 18.29 8.69
N ARG A 187 -13.16 18.24 9.55
CA ARG A 187 -13.67 17.01 10.15
C ARG A 187 -13.87 15.96 9.05
N SER A 188 -13.12 14.87 9.08
CA SER A 188 -13.29 13.79 8.10
C SER A 188 -13.04 12.42 8.73
N THR A 189 -14.12 11.64 8.76
CA THR A 189 -14.14 10.19 8.88
C THR A 189 -13.31 9.57 7.76
N ALA A 190 -12.42 8.65 8.10
CA ALA A 190 -11.68 7.86 7.12
C ALA A 190 -12.66 7.01 6.28
N LEU A 191 -12.87 7.41 5.02
CA LEU A 191 -13.59 6.60 4.03
C LEU A 191 -12.60 5.69 3.30
N TRP A 192 -12.71 4.40 3.55
CA TRP A 192 -12.06 3.35 2.77
C TRP A 192 -12.97 3.05 1.57
N GLU A 193 -12.78 3.75 0.44
CA GLU A 193 -13.47 3.38 -0.80
C GLU A 193 -12.62 2.39 -1.60
N LEU A 194 -12.99 1.11 -1.55
CA LEU A 194 -12.74 0.21 -2.67
C LEU A 194 -13.64 0.66 -3.82
N ARG A 195 -13.15 1.55 -4.68
CA ARG A 195 -13.83 1.83 -5.96
C ARG A 195 -13.67 0.61 -6.85
N THR A 196 -14.56 -0.36 -6.70
CA THR A 196 -14.90 -1.27 -7.78
C THR A 196 -15.49 -0.42 -8.90
N ALA A 197 -14.88 -0.47 -10.09
CA ALA A 197 -15.44 0.13 -11.28
C ALA A 197 -16.78 -0.56 -11.61
N THR A 198 -17.88 -0.05 -11.06
CA THR A 198 -19.23 -0.40 -11.50
C THR A 198 -19.52 0.36 -12.78
N ARG A 199 -19.64 -0.39 -13.87
CA ARG A 199 -20.18 0.02 -15.16
C ARG A 199 -21.55 0.69 -14.96
N THR A 200 -21.67 1.98 -15.23
CA THR A 200 -22.96 2.62 -15.47
C THR A 200 -23.43 2.23 -16.85
N SER A 201 -24.55 1.51 -16.91
CA SER A 201 -25.30 1.26 -18.14
C SER A 201 -26.35 2.35 -18.31
N THR A 202 -26.08 3.36 -19.13
CA THR A 202 -26.90 3.79 -20.29
C THR A 202 -26.11 4.81 -21.08
#